data_AF-A0A4U5PGX4-F1
#
_entry.id   AF-A0A4U5PGX4-F1
#
_cell.length_a   1.000
_cell.length_b   1.000
_cell.length_c   1.000
_cell.angle_alpha   90.00
_cell.angle_beta   90.00
_cell.angle_gamma   90.00
#
_symmetry.space_group_name_H-M   'P 1'
#
loop_
_entity.id
_entity.type
_entity.pdbx_description
1 polymer ?
#
loop_
_entity_poly.entity_id
_entity_poly.type
_entity_poly.pdbx_seq_one_letter_code
_entity_poly.pdbx_strand_id
1 'polypeptide(L)'
;MSGILNRLVAGGASVVRSSARQLLGVENAKVQQHICGFKVRSMLKLRCRHCFFIRVEGRLHVECPVHPRHKQREMFNVKLLW
;
A
#
# COMPACT_ATOMS: atom_id res chain seq x y z
N MET A 1 -14.84 13.03 49.70
CA MET A 1 -15.98 13.02 48.76
C MET A 1 -15.54 13.41 47.33
N SER A 2 -14.38 12.92 46.87
CA SER A 2 -13.72 13.44 45.65
C SER A 2 -13.57 12.39 44.53
N GLY A 3 -13.78 11.10 44.84
CA GLY A 3 -13.59 10.01 43.86
C GLY A 3 -14.71 9.90 42.81
N ILE A 4 -15.93 10.32 43.13
CA ILE A 4 -17.08 10.24 42.22
C ILE A 4 -16.97 11.32 41.13
N LEU A 5 -16.56 12.54 41.50
CA LEU A 5 -16.31 13.62 40.55
C LEU A 5 -15.18 13.26 39.57
N ASN A 6 -14.08 12.69 40.05
CA ASN A 6 -12.97 12.26 39.17
C ASN A 6 -13.38 11.17 38.17
N ARG A 7 -14.28 10.25 38.55
CA ARG A 7 -14.78 9.20 37.64
C ARG A 7 -15.68 9.77 36.54
N LEU A 8 -16.55 10.72 36.87
CA LEU A 8 -17.41 11.39 35.89
C LEU A 8 -16.61 12.22 34.89
N VAL A 9 -15.59 12.95 35.36
CA VAL A 9 -14.69 13.73 34.50
C VAL A 9 -13.85 12.83 33.58
N ALA A 10 -13.29 11.73 34.11
CA ALA A 10 -12.53 10.77 33.31
C ALA A 10 -13.38 10.07 32.24
N GLY A 11 -14.62 9.68 32.59
CA GLY A 11 -15.58 9.06 31.68
C GLY A 11 -16.05 10.02 30.57
N GLY A 12 -16.34 11.28 30.92
CA GLY A 12 -16.72 12.32 29.96
C GLY A 12 -15.60 12.63 28.95
N ALA A 13 -14.35 12.66 29.41
CA ALA A 13 -13.20 12.87 28.53
C ALA A 13 -13.03 11.75 27.50
N SER A 14 -13.33 10.49 27.83
CA SER A 14 -13.34 9.39 26.86
C SER A 14 -14.39 9.59 25.77
N VAL A 15 -15.63 9.93 26.13
CA VAL A 15 -16.74 10.09 25.17
C VAL A 15 -16.46 11.26 24.21
N VAL A 16 -16.04 12.41 24.73
CA VAL A 16 -15.70 13.60 23.92
C VAL A 16 -14.56 13.29 22.94
N ARG A 17 -13.53 12.53 23.37
CA ARG A 17 -12.43 12.12 22.49
C ARG A 17 -12.87 11.15 21.39
N SER A 18 -13.76 10.20 21.68
CA SER A 18 -14.32 9.30 20.66
C SER A 18 -15.20 10.05 19.65
N SER A 19 -16.06 10.96 20.11
CA SER A 19 -16.91 11.76 19.22
C SER A 19 -16.09 12.71 18.35
N ALA A 20 -15.06 13.35 18.92
CA ALA A 20 -14.16 14.22 18.15
C ALA A 20 -13.40 13.46 17.06
N ARG A 21 -12.95 12.22 17.32
CA ARG A 21 -12.30 11.37 16.31
C ARG A 21 -13.23 11.01 15.15
N GLN A 22 -14.50 10.75 15.44
CA GLN A 22 -15.51 10.39 14.44
C GLN A 22 -15.95 11.60 13.60
N LEU A 23 -16.11 12.77 14.22
CA LEU A 23 -16.50 14.01 13.53
C LEU A 23 -15.37 14.61 12.68
N LEU A 24 -14.12 14.52 13.15
CA LEU A 24 -12.95 15.00 12.41
C LEU A 24 -12.49 14.03 11.30
N GLY A 25 -13.23 12.93 11.07
CA GLY A 25 -12.89 11.95 10.05
C GLY A 25 -11.54 11.28 10.29
N VAL A 26 -11.04 11.29 11.52
CA VAL A 26 -9.82 10.58 11.94
C VAL A 26 -10.18 9.12 12.23
N GLU A 27 -10.99 8.53 11.37
CA GLU A 27 -11.01 7.10 11.21
C GLU A 27 -9.76 6.76 10.39
N ASN A 28 -9.03 5.72 10.77
CA ASN A 28 -7.82 5.27 10.08
C ASN A 28 -8.12 5.03 8.59
N ALA A 29 -8.04 6.08 7.79
CA ALA A 29 -8.16 6.02 6.36
C ALA A 29 -6.99 5.13 5.93
N LYS A 30 -7.30 3.88 5.56
CA LYS A 30 -6.34 3.03 4.87
C LYS A 30 -6.04 3.76 3.57
N VAL A 31 -5.01 4.60 3.58
CA VAL A 31 -4.50 5.27 2.40
C VAL A 31 -4.08 4.13 1.48
N GLN A 32 -4.96 3.77 0.53
CA GLN A 32 -4.59 2.90 -0.56
C GLN A 32 -3.60 3.69 -1.39
N GLN A 33 -2.32 3.51 -1.10
CA GLN A 33 -1.27 3.98 -1.97
C GLN A 33 -1.41 3.19 -3.27
N HIS A 34 -2.07 3.79 -4.25
CA HIS A 34 -2.06 3.32 -5.63
C HIS A 34 -0.66 3.57 -6.18
N ILE A 35 0.28 2.76 -5.75
CA ILE A 35 1.62 2.73 -6.31
C ILE A 35 1.44 2.14 -7.70
N CYS A 36 1.82 2.88 -8.74
CA CYS A 36 1.90 2.36 -10.10
C CYS A 36 3.10 1.38 -10.18
N GLY A 37 2.92 0.20 -9.60
CA GLY A 37 3.92 -0.86 -9.58
C GLY A 37 4.01 -1.62 -10.91
N PHE A 38 4.90 -2.61 -10.97
CA PHE A 38 5.01 -3.50 -12.11
C PHE A 38 3.77 -4.38 -12.24
N LYS A 39 3.31 -4.58 -13.48
CA LYS A 39 2.30 -5.60 -13.76
C LYS A 39 2.95 -6.98 -13.83
N VAL A 40 2.63 -7.84 -12.87
CA VAL A 40 3.15 -9.22 -12.87
C VAL A 40 2.50 -10.04 -13.99
N ARG A 41 3.32 -10.71 -14.81
CA ARG A 41 2.89 -11.54 -15.95
C ARG A 41 3.76 -12.79 -16.06
N SER A 42 3.18 -13.89 -16.54
CA SER A 42 3.91 -15.13 -16.85
C SER A 42 4.81 -14.97 -18.08
N MET A 43 4.33 -14.26 -19.11
CA MET A 43 5.09 -13.95 -20.31
C MET A 43 5.21 -12.44 -20.47
N LEU A 44 6.45 -11.95 -20.54
CA LEU A 44 6.77 -10.55 -20.71
C LEU A 44 6.87 -10.18 -22.19
N LYS A 45 6.33 -9.01 -22.55
CA LYS A 45 6.40 -8.48 -23.91
C LYS A 45 6.76 -7.00 -23.91
N LEU A 46 7.63 -6.63 -24.84
CA LEU A 46 7.92 -5.22 -25.13
C LEU A 46 6.74 -4.64 -25.91
N ARG A 47 6.21 -3.50 -25.43
CA ARG A 47 5.06 -2.82 -26.04
C ARG A 47 5.48 -1.61 -26.89
N CYS A 48 6.72 -1.17 -26.73
CA CYS A 48 7.23 0.09 -27.25
C CYS A 48 8.72 -0.04 -27.59
N ARG A 49 9.25 0.92 -28.36
CA ARG A 49 10.67 0.94 -28.75
C ARG A 49 11.63 1.23 -27.60
N HIS A 50 11.15 1.92 -26.56
CA HIS A 50 11.94 2.26 -25.36
C HIS A 50 11.83 1.21 -24.25
N CYS A 51 11.06 0.15 -24.49
CA CYS A 51 10.86 -0.92 -23.53
C CYS A 51 12.04 -1.88 -23.65
N PHE A 52 12.67 -2.25 -22.53
CA PHE A 52 13.80 -3.19 -22.54
C PHE A 52 13.69 -4.20 -21.39
N PHE A 53 14.40 -5.32 -21.55
CA PHE A 53 14.47 -6.37 -20.54
C PHE A 53 15.62 -6.11 -19.57
N ILE A 54 15.38 -6.33 -18.28
CA ILE A 54 16.38 -6.29 -17.23
C ILE A 54 16.17 -7.47 -16.28
N ARG A 55 17.25 -8.07 -15.79
CA ARG A 55 17.17 -9.07 -14.71
C ARG A 55 17.48 -8.41 -13.38
N VAL A 56 16.54 -8.52 -12.45
CA VAL A 56 16.64 -7.99 -11.09
C VAL A 56 16.28 -9.12 -10.13
N GLU A 57 17.15 -9.42 -9.17
CA GLU A 57 16.92 -10.48 -8.16
C GLU A 57 16.54 -11.84 -8.77
N GLY A 58 17.16 -12.18 -9.91
CA GLY A 58 16.89 -13.44 -10.62
C GLY A 58 15.57 -13.49 -11.40
N ARG A 59 14.79 -12.41 -11.44
CA ARG A 59 13.53 -12.31 -12.20
C ARG A 59 13.71 -11.41 -13.42
N LEU A 60 13.04 -11.75 -14.52
CA LEU A 60 12.99 -10.90 -15.69
C LEU A 60 11.96 -9.77 -15.50
N HIS A 61 12.35 -8.55 -15.83
CA HIS A 61 11.51 -7.36 -15.74
C HIS A 61 11.53 -6.65 -17.09
N VAL A 62 10.43 -5.98 -17.43
CA VAL A 62 10.37 -5.02 -18.53
C VAL A 62 10.32 -3.63 -17.92
N GLU A 63 11.30 -2.81 -18.26
CA GLU A 63 11.37 -1.41 -17.88
C GLU A 63 11.09 -0.50 -19.06
N CYS A 64 10.49 0.66 -18.79
CA CYS A 64 10.24 1.67 -19.80
C CYS A 64 10.32 3.07 -19.15
N PRO A 65 11.23 3.94 -19.62
CA PRO A 65 11.37 5.29 -19.07
C PRO A 65 10.22 6.21 -19.53
N VAL A 66 9.69 5.99 -20.74
CA VAL A 66 8.68 6.87 -21.33
C VAL A 66 7.27 6.55 -20.84
N HIS A 67 6.94 5.26 -20.65
CA HIS A 67 5.58 4.81 -20.35
C HIS A 67 5.58 3.86 -19.14
N PRO A 68 5.28 4.35 -17.91
CA PRO A 68 5.32 3.54 -16.70
C PRO A 68 4.29 2.39 -16.72
N ARG A 69 3.21 2.52 -17.49
CA ARG A 69 2.20 1.46 -17.70
C ARG A 69 2.75 0.20 -18.40
N HIS A 70 3.92 0.28 -19.02
CA HIS A 70 4.56 -0.85 -19.69
C HIS A 70 5.40 -1.71 -18.76
N LYS A 71 5.67 -1.22 -17.54
CA LYS A 71 6.48 -1.93 -16.56
C LYS A 71 5.83 -3.27 -16.20
N GLN A 72 6.55 -4.36 -16.45
CA GLN A 72 6.08 -5.71 -16.19
C GLN A 72 7.14 -6.50 -15.42
N ARG A 73 6.70 -7.47 -14.62
CA ARG A 73 7.59 -8.33 -13.81
C ARG A 73 7.21 -9.79 -14.00
N GLU A 74 8.20 -10.66 -14.12
CA GLU A 74 7.98 -12.10 -14.17
C GLU A 74 7.36 -12.60 -12.87
N MET A 75 6.49 -13.60 -12.97
CA MET A 75 5.93 -14.27 -11.80
C MET A 75 7.06 -14.92 -10.99
N PHE A 76 7.00 -14.78 -9.66
CA PHE A 76 7.97 -15.47 -8.82
C PHE A 76 7.67 -16.96 -8.80
N ASN A 77 8.62 -17.78 -9.26
CA ASN A 77 8.50 -19.21 -9.13
C ASN A 77 8.98 -19.64 -7.73
N VAL A 78 8.02 -19.82 -6.82
CA VAL A 78 8.29 -20.26 -5.45
C VAL A 78 8.89 -21.68 -5.41
N LYS A 79 8.68 -22.49 -6.47
CA LYS A 79 9.20 -23.87 -6.54
C LYS A 79 10.71 -23.95 -6.81
N LEU A 80 11.38 -22.83 -7.11
CA LEU A 80 12.84 -22.79 -7.23
C LEU A 80 13.55 -22.57 -5.88
N LEU A 81 12.80 -22.48 -4.77
CA LEU A 81 13.33 -22.24 -3.43
C LEU A 81 13.46 -23.52 -2.58
N TRP A 82 13.03 -24.68 -3.09
CA TRP A 82 13.01 -25.97 -2.39
C TRP A 82 13.63 -27.04 -3.29
#